data_AF-J9G7J0-F1
#
_entry.id   AF-J9G7J0-F1
#
_cell.length_a   1.000
_cell.length_b   1.000
_cell.length_c   1.000
_cell.angle_alpha   90.00
_cell.angle_beta   90.00
_cell.angle_gamma   90.00
#
_symmetry.space_group_name_H-M   'P 1'
#
loop_
_entity.id
_entity.type
_entity.pdbx_description
1 polymer ?
#
loop_
_entity_poly.entity_id
_entity_poly.type
_entity_poly.pdbx_seq_one_letter_code
_entity_poly.pdbx_strand_id
1 'polypeptide(L)'
;MEIIKAKTAGFCFGVDRAVKLTYELVEKGHKVATLGPLIHNPQCVADLESKGVITAQDLTQVPKGCEVVIRSHGVPGDIYRKLKEGGFVYHDATCPFVSKIHRIAKKASDAGAVLLVAGDKNHPEVQGIVGHTDGECYVFADLDELNAWKGPKNSQSEIYVVAQTTFQVTKWIECTDFNKKRL
;
A
#
# COMPACT_ATOMS: atom_id res chain seq x y z
N MET A 1 4.92 13.12 -38.28
CA MET A 1 4.66 12.20 -37.16
C MET A 1 3.61 12.84 -36.28
N GLU A 2 2.47 12.20 -36.10
CA GLU A 2 1.39 12.69 -35.24
C GLU A 2 1.61 12.16 -33.82
N ILE A 3 1.54 13.03 -32.81
CA ILE A 3 1.64 12.66 -31.39
C ILE A 3 0.23 12.75 -30.80
N ILE A 4 -0.34 11.60 -30.46
CA ILE A 4 -1.68 11.50 -29.84
C ILE A 4 -1.50 11.34 -28.33
N LYS A 5 -2.17 12.19 -27.55
CA LYS A 5 -2.10 12.17 -26.07
C LYS A 5 -3.43 11.68 -25.48
N ALA A 6 -3.35 10.88 -24.42
CA ALA A 6 -4.53 10.48 -23.67
C ALA A 6 -5.21 11.69 -23.00
N LYS A 7 -6.52 11.60 -22.75
CA LYS A 7 -7.31 12.63 -22.05
C LYS A 7 -6.77 12.93 -20.65
N THR A 8 -6.23 11.91 -19.98
CA THR A 8 -5.61 12.01 -18.65
C THR A 8 -4.30 11.25 -18.64
N ALA A 9 -3.25 11.84 -18.07
CA ALA A 9 -1.95 11.22 -17.88
C ALA A 9 -1.20 11.91 -16.73
N GLY A 10 -0.29 11.19 -16.07
CA GLY A 10 0.54 11.73 -14.99
C GLY A 10 0.07 11.34 -13.60
N PHE A 11 0.29 12.23 -12.63
CA PHE A 11 0.00 11.96 -11.22
C PHE A 11 -1.49 11.80 -10.96
N CYS A 12 -1.85 10.73 -10.26
CA CYS A 12 -3.14 10.64 -9.62
C CYS A 12 -3.15 11.47 -8.33
N PHE A 13 -4.34 11.69 -7.77
CA PHE A 13 -4.50 12.40 -6.49
C PHE A 13 -3.62 11.87 -5.36
N GLY A 14 -3.50 10.54 -5.22
CA GLY A 14 -2.71 9.93 -4.14
C GLY A 14 -1.21 10.21 -4.27
N VAL A 15 -0.69 10.17 -5.50
CA VAL A 15 0.70 10.52 -5.81
C VAL A 15 0.94 12.00 -5.60
N ASP A 16 0.07 12.87 -6.13
CA ASP A 16 0.19 14.33 -5.98
C ASP A 16 0.21 14.74 -4.50
N ARG A 17 -0.68 14.18 -3.68
CA ARG A 17 -0.69 14.39 -2.23
C ARG A 17 0.63 13.99 -1.58
N ALA A 18 1.14 12.80 -1.89
CA ALA A 18 2.34 12.28 -1.25
C ALA A 18 3.58 13.10 -1.59
N VAL A 19 3.69 13.50 -2.87
CA VAL A 19 4.79 14.31 -3.38
C VAL A 19 4.74 15.72 -2.79
N LYS A 20 3.58 16.38 -2.80
CA LYS A 20 3.41 17.73 -2.22
C LYS A 20 3.73 17.75 -0.72
N LEU A 21 3.20 16.80 0.04
CA LEU A 21 3.49 16.69 1.47
C LEU A 21 5.00 16.60 1.72
N THR A 22 5.71 15.77 0.97
CA THR A 22 7.15 15.60 1.13
C THR A 22 7.93 16.87 0.77
N TYR A 23 7.57 17.53 -0.34
CA TYR A 23 8.20 18.81 -0.70
C TYR A 23 7.95 19.90 0.33
N GLU A 24 6.73 20.04 0.83
CA GLU A 24 6.40 21.07 1.84
C GLU A 24 7.22 20.89 3.13
N LEU A 25 7.51 19.65 3.53
CA LEU A 25 8.39 19.38 4.68
C LEU A 25 9.82 19.84 4.40
N VAL A 26 10.35 19.55 3.21
CA VAL A 26 11.69 19.97 2.81
C VAL A 26 11.78 21.50 2.73
N GLU A 27 10.78 22.16 2.15
CA GLU A 27 10.71 23.62 2.02
C GLU A 27 10.64 24.34 3.37
N LYS A 28 10.02 23.71 4.37
CA LYS A 28 9.98 24.19 5.76
C LYS A 28 11.28 23.90 6.52
N GLY A 29 12.26 23.26 5.89
CA GLY A 29 13.58 22.97 6.47
C GLY A 29 13.63 21.70 7.34
N HIS A 30 12.62 20.84 7.29
CA HIS A 30 12.66 19.55 7.99
C HIS A 30 13.66 18.61 7.31
N LYS A 31 14.38 17.81 8.10
CA LYS A 31 15.14 16.66 7.58
C LYS A 31 14.18 15.51 7.40
N VAL A 32 14.09 14.94 6.20
CA VAL A 32 13.06 13.97 5.87
C VAL A 32 13.68 12.64 5.42
N ALA A 33 13.15 11.54 5.94
CA ALA A 33 13.42 10.20 5.44
C ALA A 33 12.12 9.51 5.02
N THR A 34 12.03 8.98 3.80
CA THR A 34 10.89 8.16 3.38
C THR A 34 11.14 6.69 3.72
N LEU A 35 10.10 5.95 4.11
CA LEU A 35 10.18 4.49 4.27
C LEU A 35 9.99 3.80 2.92
N GLY A 36 11.11 3.54 2.25
CA GLY A 36 11.20 3.12 0.87
C GLY A 36 10.91 4.27 -0.11
N PRO A 37 10.92 3.99 -1.42
CA PRO A 37 10.56 4.97 -2.43
C PRO A 37 9.15 5.52 -2.17
N LEU A 38 9.01 6.86 -2.14
CA LEU A 38 7.72 7.53 -1.90
C LEU A 38 6.63 7.06 -2.88
N ILE A 39 7.03 6.90 -4.15
CA ILE A 39 6.25 6.40 -5.29
C ILE A 39 7.15 5.56 -6.21
N HIS A 40 6.57 4.73 -7.07
CA HIS A 40 7.30 4.00 -8.12
C HIS A 40 7.67 4.90 -9.32
N ASN A 41 8.42 5.97 -9.06
CA ASN A 41 8.95 6.86 -10.10
C ASN A 41 10.40 7.26 -9.75
N PRO A 42 11.42 6.67 -10.40
CA PRO A 42 12.83 6.96 -10.11
C PRO A 42 13.22 8.43 -10.31
N GLN A 43 12.61 9.15 -11.25
CA GLN A 43 12.90 10.56 -11.48
C GLN A 43 12.40 11.43 -10.33
N CYS A 44 11.20 11.14 -9.81
CA CYS A 44 10.66 11.84 -8.65
C CYS A 44 11.47 11.52 -7.38
N VAL A 45 11.90 10.27 -7.21
CA VAL A 45 12.77 9.87 -6.09
C VAL A 45 14.10 10.61 -6.15
N ALA A 46 14.75 10.63 -7.32
CA ALA A 46 16.01 11.33 -7.52
C ALA A 46 15.88 12.86 -7.30
N ASP A 47 14.76 13.49 -7.70
CA ASP A 47 14.55 14.91 -7.42
C ASP A 47 14.41 15.17 -5.91
N LEU A 48 13.66 14.34 -5.18
CA LEU A 48 13.56 14.45 -3.72
C LEU A 48 14.92 14.24 -3.03
N GLU A 49 15.70 13.26 -3.47
CA GLU A 49 17.04 13.00 -2.96
C GLU A 49 17.99 14.18 -3.24
N SER A 50 17.88 14.82 -4.41
CA SER A 50 18.65 16.04 -4.72
C SER A 50 18.33 17.22 -3.79
N LYS A 51 17.16 17.21 -3.14
CA LYS A 51 16.73 18.18 -2.14
C LYS A 51 17.00 17.72 -0.69
N GLY A 52 17.70 16.60 -0.51
CA GLY A 52 18.14 16.09 0.79
C GLY A 52 17.17 15.13 1.47
N VAL A 53 16.14 14.63 0.78
CA VAL A 53 15.30 13.53 1.29
C VAL A 53 16.08 12.22 1.23
N ILE A 54 15.97 11.40 2.27
CA ILE A 54 16.67 10.11 2.35
C ILE A 54 15.67 8.97 2.15
N THR A 55 15.94 8.08 1.20
CA THR A 55 15.15 6.86 1.02
C THR A 55 15.69 5.76 1.94
N ALA A 56 15.04 5.52 3.08
CA ALA A 56 15.43 4.48 4.05
C ALA A 56 14.67 3.17 3.77
N GLN A 57 15.35 2.01 3.80
CA GLN A 57 14.66 0.73 3.55
C GLN A 57 13.77 0.31 4.73
N ASP A 58 14.18 0.67 5.95
CA ASP A 58 13.47 0.40 7.19
C ASP A 58 13.79 1.47 8.24
N LEU A 59 13.14 1.38 9.40
CA LEU A 59 13.29 2.35 10.50
C LEU A 59 14.69 2.43 11.08
N THR A 60 15.50 1.37 10.99
CA THR A 60 16.88 1.36 11.51
C THR A 60 17.82 2.20 10.65
N GLN A 61 17.45 2.43 9.39
CA GLN A 61 18.20 3.25 8.43
C GLN A 61 17.76 4.72 8.44
N VAL A 62 16.78 5.10 9.26
CA VAL A 62 16.34 6.49 9.39
C VAL A 62 17.38 7.27 10.22
N PRO A 63 18.05 8.30 9.66
CA PRO A 63 19.05 9.05 10.40
C PRO A 63 18.45 9.86 11.55
N LYS A 64 19.22 10.03 12.63
CA LYS A 64 18.79 10.78 13.81
C LYS A 64 18.37 12.21 13.43
N GLY A 65 17.21 12.63 13.93
CA GLY A 65 16.65 13.95 13.68
C GLY A 65 15.91 14.09 12.35
N CYS A 66 15.76 13.01 11.57
CA CYS A 66 14.83 13.00 10.45
C CYS A 66 13.40 12.71 10.91
N GLU A 67 12.45 13.39 10.29
CA GLU A 67 11.04 13.04 10.33
C GLU A 67 10.75 12.00 9.24
N VAL A 68 9.89 11.04 9.56
CA VAL A 68 9.61 9.91 8.67
C VAL A 68 8.39 10.21 7.79
N VAL A 69 8.50 9.99 6.49
CA VAL A 69 7.34 9.99 5.58
C VAL A 69 6.99 8.56 5.18
N ILE A 70 5.78 8.13 5.52
CA ILE A 70 5.23 6.84 5.08
C ILE A 70 4.83 6.98 3.61
N ARG A 71 5.37 6.12 2.75
CA ARG A 71 5.12 6.08 1.30
C ARG A 71 3.64 5.95 0.91
N SER A 72 3.30 6.40 -0.29
CA SER A 72 1.92 6.40 -0.82
C SER A 72 1.23 5.02 -0.85
N HIS A 73 2.01 3.95 -0.96
CA HIS A 73 1.57 2.57 -0.93
C HIS A 73 1.20 2.06 0.47
N GLY A 74 1.45 2.85 1.51
CA GLY A 74 1.30 2.44 2.90
C GLY A 74 2.39 1.49 3.38
N VAL A 75 2.26 1.10 4.64
CA VAL A 75 3.15 0.17 5.36
C VAL A 75 2.32 -0.78 6.24
N PRO A 76 2.88 -1.95 6.62
CA PRO A 76 2.29 -2.85 7.60
C PRO A 76 1.94 -2.15 8.93
N GLY A 77 0.93 -2.68 9.65
CA GLY A 77 0.41 -2.09 10.88
C GLY A 77 1.43 -2.02 12.02
N ASP A 78 2.36 -2.97 12.08
CA ASP A 78 3.44 -2.99 13.07
C ASP A 78 4.43 -1.82 12.88
N ILE A 79 4.63 -1.31 11.67
CA ILE A 79 5.48 -0.15 11.41
C ILE A 79 4.92 1.11 12.07
N TYR A 80 3.60 1.32 12.05
CA TYR A 80 2.96 2.42 12.78
C TYR A 80 3.22 2.33 14.28
N ARG A 81 3.19 1.11 14.84
CA ARG A 81 3.48 0.86 16.25
C ARG A 81 4.94 1.18 16.57
N LYS A 82 5.88 0.68 15.77
CA LYS A 82 7.32 0.94 15.91
C LYS A 82 7.66 2.42 15.79
N LEU A 83 7.00 3.15 14.88
CA LEU A 83 7.14 4.61 14.76
C LEU A 83 6.74 5.31 16.07
N LYS A 84 5.59 4.93 16.65
CA LYS A 84 5.09 5.50 17.90
C LYS A 84 5.97 5.14 19.10
N GLU A 85 6.31 3.87 19.26
CA GLU A 85 7.13 3.35 20.37
C GLU A 85 8.57 3.88 20.31
N GLY A 86 9.11 4.04 19.10
CA GLY A 86 10.44 4.62 18.85
C GLY A 86 10.49 6.14 18.96
N GLY A 87 9.36 6.82 19.20
CA GLY A 87 9.30 8.28 19.32
C GLY A 87 9.61 9.02 18.01
N PHE A 88 9.40 8.40 16.86
CA PHE A 88 9.57 9.05 15.57
C PHE A 88 8.46 10.06 15.32
N VAL A 89 8.82 11.27 14.90
CA VAL A 89 7.87 12.17 14.24
C VAL A 89 7.66 11.63 12.82
N TYR A 90 6.41 11.39 12.44
CA TYR A 90 6.09 10.86 11.12
C TYR A 90 4.87 11.53 10.47
N HIS A 91 4.87 11.49 9.14
CA HIS A 91 3.82 12.00 8.27
C HIS A 91 3.31 10.88 7.37
N ASP A 92 2.00 10.65 7.40
CA ASP A 92 1.40 9.58 6.61
C ASP A 92 0.99 10.04 5.21
N ALA A 93 1.83 9.74 4.22
CA ALA A 93 1.57 10.01 2.82
C ALA A 93 0.79 8.88 2.12
N THR A 94 0.37 7.83 2.84
CA THR A 94 -0.46 6.75 2.30
C THR A 94 -1.67 7.31 1.56
N CYS A 95 -1.94 6.78 0.37
CA CYS A 95 -3.12 7.14 -0.40
C CYS A 95 -4.40 6.80 0.38
N PRO A 96 -5.39 7.70 0.51
CA PRO A 96 -6.61 7.39 1.26
C PRO A 96 -7.40 6.17 0.76
N PHE A 97 -7.26 5.79 -0.51
CA PHE A 97 -7.83 4.56 -1.05
C PHE A 97 -7.12 3.30 -0.51
N VAL A 98 -5.80 3.36 -0.35
CA VAL A 98 -5.00 2.29 0.30
C VAL A 98 -5.34 2.21 1.78
N SER A 99 -5.38 3.34 2.50
CA SER A 99 -5.77 3.36 3.91
C SER A 99 -7.19 2.83 4.14
N LYS A 100 -8.10 3.00 3.17
CA LYS A 100 -9.43 2.37 3.22
C LYS A 100 -9.33 0.85 3.18
N ILE A 101 -8.47 0.27 2.35
CA ILE A 101 -8.26 -1.18 2.27
C ILE A 101 -7.62 -1.70 3.55
N HIS A 102 -6.65 -0.99 4.14
CA HIS A 102 -6.07 -1.36 5.44
C HIS A 102 -7.14 -1.48 6.53
N ARG A 103 -8.11 -0.55 6.57
CA ARG A 103 -9.25 -0.64 7.52
C ARG A 103 -10.17 -1.83 7.24
N ILE A 104 -10.34 -2.23 5.99
CA ILE A 104 -11.13 -3.42 5.62
C ILE A 104 -10.39 -4.69 6.07
N ALA A 105 -9.07 -4.77 5.83
CA ALA A 105 -8.24 -5.86 6.29
C ALA A 105 -8.31 -6.02 7.82
N LYS A 106 -8.17 -4.92 8.55
CA LYS A 106 -8.34 -4.90 10.00
C LYS A 106 -9.75 -5.35 10.43
N LYS A 107 -10.80 -4.85 9.77
CA LYS A 107 -12.18 -5.25 10.07
C LYS A 107 -12.41 -6.76 9.86
N ALA A 108 -11.84 -7.34 8.79
CA ALA A 108 -11.91 -8.78 8.56
C ALA A 108 -11.25 -9.55 9.71
N SER A 109 -10.06 -9.12 10.13
CA SER A 109 -9.36 -9.69 11.29
C SER A 109 -10.17 -9.59 12.58
N ASP A 110 -10.73 -8.42 12.88
CA ASP A 110 -11.53 -8.17 14.09
C ASP A 110 -12.83 -9.00 14.11
N ALA A 111 -13.34 -9.40 12.94
CA ALA A 111 -14.51 -10.28 12.78
C ALA A 111 -14.16 -11.77 12.78
N GLY A 112 -12.87 -12.15 12.84
CA GLY A 112 -12.43 -13.55 12.64
C GLY A 112 -12.72 -14.08 11.23
N ALA A 113 -12.90 -13.18 10.27
CA ALA A 113 -13.16 -13.48 8.87
C ALA A 113 -11.85 -13.75 8.11
N VAL A 114 -11.94 -14.44 6.97
CA VAL A 114 -10.80 -14.65 6.08
C VAL A 114 -10.68 -13.48 5.10
N LEU A 115 -9.46 -12.98 4.93
CA LEU A 115 -9.15 -11.92 3.98
C LEU A 115 -8.55 -12.50 2.70
N LEU A 116 -9.18 -12.24 1.56
CA LEU A 116 -8.64 -12.50 0.23
C LEU A 116 -8.12 -11.19 -0.37
N VAL A 117 -6.88 -11.19 -0.84
CA VAL A 117 -6.22 -10.01 -1.42
C VAL A 117 -5.81 -10.31 -2.86
N ALA A 118 -6.48 -9.69 -3.83
CA ALA A 118 -6.05 -9.72 -5.23
C ALA A 118 -4.87 -8.76 -5.44
N GLY A 119 -3.70 -9.27 -5.79
CA GLY A 119 -2.52 -8.44 -6.01
C GLY A 119 -1.23 -9.23 -6.07
N ASP A 120 -0.13 -8.54 -6.38
CA ASP A 120 1.21 -9.15 -6.30
C ASP A 120 1.64 -9.22 -4.84
N LYS A 121 1.84 -10.44 -4.32
CA LYS A 121 2.30 -10.67 -2.95
C LYS A 121 3.59 -9.94 -2.61
N ASN A 122 4.46 -9.63 -3.56
CA ASN A 122 5.71 -8.92 -3.30
C ASN A 122 5.56 -7.40 -3.39
N HIS A 123 4.41 -6.90 -3.86
CA HIS A 123 4.18 -5.47 -3.98
C HIS A 123 4.00 -4.83 -2.60
N PRO A 124 4.64 -3.68 -2.30
CA PRO A 124 4.60 -3.14 -0.95
C PRO A 124 3.22 -2.69 -0.48
N GLU A 125 2.32 -2.32 -1.40
CA GLU A 125 0.92 -2.08 -1.06
C GLU A 125 0.23 -3.35 -0.53
N VAL A 126 0.50 -4.50 -1.15
CA VAL A 126 -0.06 -5.79 -0.71
C VAL A 126 0.55 -6.21 0.62
N GLN A 127 1.85 -6.03 0.81
CA GLN A 127 2.50 -6.20 2.11
C GLN A 127 1.90 -5.30 3.18
N GLY A 128 1.60 -4.04 2.82
CA GLY A 128 0.83 -3.11 3.63
C GLY A 128 -0.52 -3.70 4.02
N ILE A 129 -1.35 -4.11 3.06
CA ILE A 129 -2.68 -4.68 3.32
C ILE A 129 -2.61 -5.91 4.24
N VAL A 130 -1.75 -6.87 3.94
CA VAL A 130 -1.57 -8.11 4.71
C VAL A 130 -1.11 -7.78 6.14
N GLY A 131 -0.24 -6.79 6.31
CA GLY A 131 0.24 -6.35 7.61
C GLY A 131 -0.80 -5.66 8.50
N HIS A 132 -2.06 -5.49 8.06
CA HIS A 132 -3.17 -4.97 8.87
C HIS A 132 -4.17 -6.06 9.28
N THR A 133 -3.88 -7.33 9.03
CA THR A 133 -4.66 -8.47 9.53
C THR A 133 -3.77 -9.46 10.28
N ASP A 134 -4.26 -9.94 11.43
CA ASP A 134 -3.65 -11.06 12.16
C ASP A 134 -4.41 -12.38 11.89
N GLY A 135 -5.54 -12.30 11.18
CA GLY A 135 -6.39 -13.44 10.80
C GLY A 135 -5.90 -14.21 9.56
N GLU A 136 -6.69 -15.20 9.15
CA GLU A 136 -6.40 -15.98 7.94
C GLU A 136 -6.46 -15.07 6.70
N CYS A 137 -5.38 -15.09 5.90
CA CYS A 137 -5.24 -14.26 4.72
C CYS A 137 -4.69 -15.07 3.55
N TYR A 138 -5.22 -14.85 2.35
CA TYR A 138 -4.72 -15.45 1.11
C TYR A 138 -4.55 -14.38 0.03
N VAL A 139 -3.36 -14.34 -0.58
CA VAL A 139 -3.03 -13.41 -1.66
C VAL A 139 -3.00 -14.19 -2.97
N PHE A 140 -3.59 -13.63 -4.03
CA PHE A 140 -3.61 -14.23 -5.36
C PHE A 140 -3.39 -13.19 -6.45
N ALA A 141 -2.66 -13.55 -7.49
CA ALA A 141 -2.31 -12.68 -8.62
C ALA A 141 -3.30 -12.75 -9.78
N ASP A 142 -4.12 -13.80 -9.86
CA ASP A 142 -5.07 -14.07 -10.94
C ASP A 142 -6.09 -15.17 -10.57
N LEU A 143 -6.94 -15.53 -11.53
CA LEU A 143 -7.99 -16.54 -11.36
C LEU A 143 -7.40 -17.94 -11.10
N ASP A 144 -6.27 -18.30 -11.68
CA ASP A 144 -5.68 -19.63 -11.52
C ASP A 144 -5.22 -19.84 -10.07
N GLU A 145 -4.52 -18.84 -9.51
CA GLU A 145 -4.15 -18.85 -8.10
C GLU A 145 -5.38 -18.86 -7.19
N LEU A 146 -6.39 -18.03 -7.47
CA LEU A 146 -7.65 -18.03 -6.71
C LEU A 146 -8.36 -19.39 -6.76
N ASN A 147 -8.37 -20.05 -7.92
CA ASN A 147 -9.02 -21.34 -8.09
C ASN A 147 -8.29 -22.44 -7.29
N ALA A 148 -6.96 -22.35 -7.19
CA ALA A 148 -6.14 -23.26 -6.39
C ALA A 148 -6.32 -23.09 -4.87
N TRP A 149 -6.94 -21.99 -4.42
CA TRP A 149 -7.26 -21.80 -3.00
C TRP A 149 -8.27 -22.84 -2.51
N LYS A 150 -7.92 -23.52 -1.42
CA LYS A 150 -8.72 -24.61 -0.84
C LYS A 150 -9.92 -24.12 -0.02
N GLY A 151 -10.07 -22.82 0.16
CA GLY A 151 -11.07 -22.23 1.06
C GLY A 151 -10.51 -21.97 2.46
N PRO A 152 -11.33 -21.39 3.34
CA PRO A 152 -10.95 -21.05 4.71
C PRO A 152 -10.77 -22.31 5.56
N LYS A 153 -9.94 -22.26 6.61
CA LYS A 153 -9.79 -23.38 7.56
C LYS A 153 -11.11 -23.77 8.23
N ASN A 154 -11.96 -22.78 8.52
CA ASN A 154 -13.32 -22.96 8.97
C ASN A 154 -14.28 -22.60 7.84
N SER A 155 -15.06 -23.56 7.35
CA SER A 155 -16.00 -23.37 6.24
C SER A 155 -17.14 -22.38 6.52
N GLN A 156 -17.37 -22.02 7.79
CA GLN A 156 -18.36 -21.03 8.20
C GLN A 156 -17.79 -19.61 8.34
N SER A 157 -16.48 -19.42 8.15
CA SER A 157 -15.86 -18.09 8.24
C SER A 157 -16.39 -17.18 7.14
N GLU A 158 -16.78 -15.97 7.50
CA GLU A 158 -17.04 -14.91 6.54
C GLU A 158 -15.79 -14.62 5.71
N ILE A 159 -15.97 -14.17 4.48
CA ILE A 159 -14.88 -13.84 3.56
C ILE A 159 -14.98 -12.38 3.14
N TYR A 160 -13.87 -11.67 3.30
CA TYR A 160 -13.68 -10.30 2.82
C TYR A 160 -12.73 -10.36 1.63
N VAL A 161 -13.08 -9.71 0.53
CA VAL A 161 -12.24 -9.67 -0.67
C VAL A 161 -11.87 -8.21 -0.96
N VAL A 162 -10.57 -7.96 -1.11
CA VAL A 162 -10.01 -6.66 -1.48
C VAL A 162 -9.02 -6.83 -2.63
N ALA A 163 -8.66 -5.73 -3.28
CA ALA A 163 -7.66 -5.71 -4.34
C ALA A 163 -6.62 -4.62 -4.09
N GLN A 164 -5.40 -4.87 -4.51
CA GLN A 164 -4.41 -3.83 -4.79
C GLN A 164 -5.04 -2.77 -5.72
N THR A 165 -4.88 -1.50 -5.39
CA THR A 165 -5.53 -0.38 -6.09
C THR A 165 -5.14 -0.27 -7.56
N THR A 166 -3.97 -0.79 -7.93
CA THR A 166 -3.45 -0.85 -9.30
C THR A 166 -3.60 -2.23 -9.95
N PHE A 167 -4.42 -3.12 -9.38
CA PHE A 167 -4.70 -4.42 -9.98
C PHE A 167 -5.51 -4.27 -11.29
N GLN A 168 -5.33 -5.19 -12.23
CA GLN A 168 -6.02 -5.12 -13.52
C GLN A 168 -7.52 -5.33 -13.34
N VAL A 169 -8.32 -4.37 -13.80
CA VAL A 169 -9.79 -4.39 -13.66
C VAL A 169 -10.42 -5.62 -14.31
N THR A 170 -9.90 -6.06 -15.46
CA THR A 170 -10.38 -7.27 -16.15
C THR A 170 -10.19 -8.52 -15.30
N LYS A 171 -8.99 -8.72 -14.76
CA LYS A 171 -8.68 -9.83 -13.84
C LYS A 171 -9.52 -9.77 -12.56
N TRP A 172 -9.74 -8.57 -12.02
CA TRP A 172 -10.58 -8.38 -10.83
C TRP A 172 -12.02 -8.83 -11.06
N ILE A 173 -12.62 -8.40 -12.17
CA ILE A 173 -14.00 -8.77 -12.52
C ILE A 173 -14.12 -10.30 -12.66
N GLU A 174 -13.18 -10.91 -13.39
CA GLU A 174 -13.13 -12.37 -13.55
C GLU A 174 -13.06 -13.12 -12.20
N CYS A 175 -12.18 -12.70 -11.30
CA CYS A 175 -12.03 -13.31 -9.98
C CYS A 175 -13.27 -13.13 -9.09
N THR A 176 -13.88 -11.93 -9.11
CA THR A 176 -15.06 -11.66 -8.28
C THR A 176 -16.32 -12.38 -8.77
N ASP A 177 -16.48 -12.54 -10.08
CA ASP A 177 -17.60 -13.31 -10.64
C ASP A 177 -17.42 -14.82 -10.42
N PHE A 178 -16.19 -15.32 -10.39
CA PHE A 178 -15.91 -16.68 -9.94
C PHE A 178 -16.30 -16.89 -8.46
N ASN A 179 -15.92 -15.96 -7.58
CA ASN A 179 -16.24 -16.06 -6.15
C ASN A 179 -17.76 -16.09 -5.87
N LYS A 180 -18.56 -15.28 -6.58
CA LYS A 180 -20.04 -15.28 -6.44
C LYS A 180 -20.70 -16.61 -6.83
N LYS A 181 -20.03 -17.45 -7.61
CA LYS A 181 -20.56 -18.76 -8.03
C LYS A 181 -20.17 -19.90 -7.08
N ARG A 182 -19.14 -19.67 -6.26
CA ARG A 182 -18.53 -20.68 -5.37
C ARG A 182 -18.94 -20.52 -3.90
N LEU A 183 -19.33 -19.31 -3.49
CA LEU A 183 -19.84 -18.95 -2.17
C LEU A 183 -21.35 -18.71 -2.23
#